data_AF-A0AAD2V3Q2-F1
#
_entry.id   AF-A0AAD2V3Q2-F1
#
_cell.length_a   1.000
_cell.length_b   1.000
_cell.length_c   1.000
_cell.angle_alpha   90.00
_cell.angle_beta   90.00
_cell.angle_gamma   90.00
#
_symmetry.space_group_name_H-M   'P 1'
#
loop_
_entity.id
_entity.type
_entity.pdbx_description
1 polymer ?
#
loop_
_entity_poly.entity_id
_entity_poly.type
_entity_poly.pdbx_seq_one_letter_code
_entity_poly.pdbx_strand_id
1 'polypeptide(L)' 'MLQKVGSGQQVGNVAIRIPGSKERINYGQVIRNYIDPQTGISTPTTKGIVHYGKNSVHIVPARP' A
#
# COMPACT_ATOMS: atom_id res chain seq x y z
N MET A 1 -2.48 12.28 1.90
CA MET A 1 -2.01 10.88 1.88
C MET A 1 -1.62 10.37 0.48
N LEU A 2 -2.26 10.82 -0.60
CA LEU A 2 -1.93 10.45 -1.99
C LEU A 2 -0.58 10.99 -2.53
N GLN A 3 0.13 11.83 -1.77
CA GLN A 3 1.33 12.56 -2.26
C GLN A 3 2.54 11.67 -2.60
N LYS A 4 2.57 10.41 -2.14
CA LYS A 4 3.67 9.46 -2.43
C LYS A 4 3.33 8.42 -3.51
N VAL A 5 2.13 8.48 -4.09
CA VAL A 5 1.63 7.49 -5.05
C VAL A 5 2.44 7.57 -6.36
N GLY A 6 3.04 6.45 -6.75
CA GLY A 6 3.90 6.28 -7.91
C GLY A 6 5.38 6.61 -7.67
N SER A 7 5.78 6.77 -6.41
CA SER A 7 7.19 6.78 -6.00
C SER A 7 7.55 5.57 -5.14
N GLY A 8 6.64 4.58 -5.05
CA GLY A 8 6.83 3.37 -4.28
C GLY A 8 7.69 2.33 -4.98
N GLN A 9 7.99 1.26 -4.25
CA GLN A 9 8.58 0.06 -4.83
C GLN A 9 7.52 -0.69 -5.63
N GLN A 10 7.81 -1.02 -6.90
CA GLN A 10 6.93 -1.87 -7.71
C GLN A 10 6.72 -3.23 -7.05
N VAL A 11 5.47 -3.69 -7.03
CA VAL A 11 5.10 -5.03 -6.56
C VAL A 11 4.63 -5.83 -7.78
N GLY A 12 5.42 -6.84 -8.15
CA GLY A 12 5.18 -7.69 -9.32
C GLY A 12 5.83 -7.14 -10.60
N ASN A 13 5.35 -7.59 -11.76
CA ASN A 13 5.95 -7.31 -13.07
C ASN A 13 5.24 -6.19 -13.85
N VAL A 14 4.19 -5.60 -13.27
CA VAL A 14 3.42 -4.53 -13.91
C VAL A 14 3.98 -3.19 -13.45
N ALA A 15 4.34 -2.33 -14.40
CA ALA A 15 4.83 -0.98 -14.11
C ALA A 15 3.85 -0.22 -13.18
N ILE A 16 4.35 0.61 -12.28
CA ILE A 16 3.50 1.40 -11.38
C ILE A 16 2.68 2.45 -12.16
N ARG A 17 1.55 2.90 -11.59
CA ARG A 17 0.62 3.90 -12.17
C ARG A 17 -0.20 3.43 -13.38
N ILE A 18 -0.16 2.16 -13.75
CA ILE A 18 -1.13 1.59 -14.71
C ILE A 18 -2.18 0.73 -14.00
N PRO A 19 -3.41 0.63 -14.51
CA PRO A 19 -4.44 -0.23 -13.94
C PRO A 19 -3.96 -1.67 -13.80
N GLY A 20 -4.18 -2.27 -12.62
CA GLY A 20 -3.70 -3.60 -12.27
C GLY A 20 -2.31 -3.62 -11.63
N SER A 21 -1.59 -2.49 -11.63
CA SER A 21 -0.30 -2.38 -10.94
C SER A 21 -0.46 -2.26 -9.43
N LYS A 22 0.60 -2.63 -8.73
CA LYS A 22 0.72 -2.51 -7.29
C LYS A 22 2.05 -1.86 -6.95
N GLU A 23 2.04 -1.04 -5.91
CA GLU A 23 3.27 -0.49 -5.35
C GLU A 23 3.25 -0.56 -3.83
N ARG A 24 4.43 -0.70 -3.23
CA ARG A 24 4.63 -0.62 -1.78
C ARG A 24 5.26 0.72 -1.44
N ILE A 25 4.60 1.48 -0.59
CA ILE A 25 5.06 2.81 -0.14
C ILE A 25 5.26 2.78 1.37
N ASN A 26 6.40 3.30 1.83
CA ASN A 26 6.57 3.74 3.21
C ASN A 26 6.22 5.23 3.32
N TYR A 27 5.14 5.52 4.01
CA TYR A 27 4.66 6.89 4.16
C TYR A 27 5.48 7.69 5.17
N GLY A 28 6.29 7.04 6.02
CA GLY A 28 7.09 7.67 7.06
C GLY A 28 6.29 8.10 8.29
N GLN A 29 4.97 7.93 8.25
CA GLN A 29 4.03 8.16 9.34
C GLN A 29 3.00 7.03 9.35
N VAL A 30 2.40 6.77 10.51
CA VAL A 30 1.41 5.69 10.66
C VAL A 30 0.21 6.01 9.76
N ILE A 31 -0.10 5.09 8.84
CA ILE A 31 -1.19 5.26 7.88
C ILE A 31 -2.50 4.66 8.38
N ARG A 32 -2.39 3.52 9.05
CA ARG A 32 -3.48 2.75 9.64
C ARG A 32 -2.85 1.63 10.46
N ASN A 33 -3.69 0.86 11.14
CA ASN A 33 -3.25 -0.40 11.70
C ASN A 33 -3.34 -1.51 10.64
N TYR A 34 -2.30 -2.30 10.54
CA TYR A 34 -2.30 -3.60 9.89
C TYR A 34 -2.88 -4.62 10.88
N ILE A 35 -3.91 -5.36 10.46
CA ILE A 35 -4.45 -6.46 11.22
C ILE A 35 -3.77 -7.72 10.71
N ASP A 36 -3.02 -8.39 11.58
CA ASP A 36 -2.41 -9.67 11.23
C ASP A 36 -3.52 -10.71 11.01
N PRO A 37 -3.65 -11.30 9.80
CA PRO A 37 -4.72 -12.26 9.51
C PRO A 37 -4.58 -13.59 10.27
N GLN A 38 -3.41 -13.89 10.85
CA GLN A 38 -3.18 -15.12 11.62
C GLN A 38 -3.52 -14.95 13.10
N THR A 39 -3.19 -13.79 13.68
CA THR A 39 -3.34 -13.55 15.13
C THR A 39 -4.44 -12.55 15.49
N GLY A 40 -4.97 -11.81 14.52
CA GLY A 40 -5.93 -10.72 14.73
C GLY A 40 -5.32 -9.47 15.35
N ILE A 41 -4.01 -9.44 15.59
CA ILE A 41 -3.34 -8.32 16.28
C ILE A 41 -3.29 -7.10 15.35
N SER A 42 -3.77 -5.97 15.88
CA SER A 42 -3.76 -4.67 15.21
C SER A 42 -2.47 -3.92 15.53
N THR A 43 -1.55 -3.84 14.57
CA THR A 43 -0.27 -3.12 14.70
C THR A 43 -0.25 -1.87 13.83
N PRO A 44 0.12 -0.69 14.34
CA PRO A 44 0.27 0.51 13.52
C PRO A 44 1.33 0.27 12.43
N THR A 45 0.99 0.59 11.18
CA THR A 45 1.91 0.45 10.04
C THR A 45 2.09 1.79 9.34
N THR A 46 3.31 2.05 8.89
CA THR A 46 3.65 3.15 7.99
C THR A 46 3.71 2.70 6.53
N LYS A 47 3.65 1.39 6.30
CA LYS A 47 3.76 0.76 4.98
C LYS A 47 2.37 0.47 4.44
N GLY A 48 2.12 0.84 3.19
CA GLY A 48 0.89 0.52 2.48
C GLY A 48 1.19 -0.06 1.11
N ILE A 49 0.33 -0.97 0.65
CA ILE A 49 0.29 -1.40 -0.75
C ILE A 49 -0.80 -0.59 -1.44
N VAL A 50 -0.42 0.12 -2.49
CA VAL A 50 -1.37 0.85 -3.33
C VAL A 50 -1.77 -0.05 -4.50
N HIS A 51 -3.07 -0.23 -4.67
CA HIS A 51 -3.67 -0.93 -5.80
C HIS A 51 -4.23 0.11 -6.76
N TYR A 52 -3.72 0.10 -7.99
CA TYR A 52 -4.24 0.95 -9.06
C TYR A 52 -5.38 0.24 -9.77
N GLY A 53 -6.60 0.73 -9.55
CA GLY A 53 -7.77 0.40 -10.37
C GLY A 53 -7.83 1.28 -11.62
N LYS A 54 -8.79 0.99 -12.50
CA LYS A 54 -9.00 1.78 -13.73
C LYS A 54 -9.41 3.23 -13.42
N ASN A 55 -10.25 3.42 -12.40
CA ASN A 55 -10.81 4.73 -12.01
C ASN A 55 -10.60 5.06 -10.52
N SER A 56 -9.97 4.17 -9.75
CA SER A 56 -9.81 4.32 -8.31
C SER A 56 -8.45 3.82 -7.86
N VAL A 57 -7.98 4.33 -6.73
CA VAL A 57 -6.74 3.90 -6.10
C VAL A 57 -7.06 3.53 -4.66
N HIS A 58 -6.67 2.34 -4.24
CA HIS A 58 -6.90 1.85 -2.88
C HIS A 58 -5.57 1.61 -2.18
N ILE A 59 -5.46 2.07 -0.93
CA ILE A 59 -4.28 1.85 -0.10
C ILE A 59 -4.64 0.81 0.95
N VAL A 60 -3.97 -0.33 0.92
CA VAL A 60 -4.13 -1.42 1.87
C VAL A 60 -2.98 -1.36 2.87
N PRO A 61 -3.24 -1.35 4.19
CA PRO A 61 -2.19 -1.44 5.21
C PRO A 61 -1.35 -2.70 4.98
N ALA A 62 -0.04 -2.54 4.90
CA ALA A 62 0.90 -3.62 4.67
C ALA A 62 1.57 -4.01 5.98
N ARG A 63 2.02 -5.27 6.07
CA ARG A 63 2.82 -5.75 7.19
C ARG A 63 4.06 -4.84 7.35
N PRO A 64 4.34 -4.33 8.56
CA PRO A 64 5.48 -3.46 8.83
C PRO A 64 6.81 -4.14 8.53
#